data_AF-A0AAV0X7G5-F1
#
_entry.id   AF-A0AAV0X7G5-F1
#
_cell.length_a   1.000
_cell.length_b   1.000
_cell.length_c   1.000
_cell.angle_alpha   90.00
_cell.angle_beta   90.00
_cell.angle_gamma   90.00
#
_symmetry.space_group_name_H-M   'P 1'
#
loop_
_entity.id
_entity.type
_entity.pdbx_description
1 polymer ?
#
loop_
_entity_poly.entity_id
_entity_poly.type
_entity_poly.pdbx_seq_one_letter_code
_entity_poly.pdbx_strand_id
1 'polypeptide(L)'
;MTSKSGIKTEERAISTRAWQSRWDRSPNGRWTHRLLPDVGHWLSRPPLGLTYHLTQALSGHGCFRKYLHDRDRAVDSYCTYCMSVAPIVFNISSVQHYL
;
A
#
# COMPACT_ATOMS: atom_id res chain seq x y z
N MET A 1 -11.12 -0.65 -40.19
CA MET A 1 -10.42 0.39 -39.40
C MET A 1 -10.94 0.32 -37.97
N THR A 2 -10.06 0.21 -36.98
CA THR A 2 -10.44 0.26 -35.56
C THR A 2 -10.92 1.67 -35.20
N SER A 3 -12.02 1.75 -34.45
CA SER A 3 -12.50 3.03 -33.90
C SER A 3 -11.49 3.60 -32.90
N LYS A 4 -11.49 4.93 -32.71
CA LYS A 4 -10.71 5.60 -31.65
C LYS A 4 -10.95 4.98 -30.27
N SER A 5 -12.19 4.59 -29.98
CA SER A 5 -12.52 3.89 -28.72
C SER A 5 -11.88 2.50 -28.63
N GLY A 6 -11.86 1.76 -29.75
CA GLY A 6 -11.19 0.46 -29.85
C GLY A 6 -9.68 0.57 -29.63
N ILE A 7 -9.04 1.57 -30.23
CA ILE A 7 -7.61 1.86 -30.02
C ILE A 7 -7.35 2.18 -28.54
N LYS A 8 -8.14 3.06 -27.93
CA LYS A 8 -8.00 3.42 -26.51
C LYS A 8 -8.10 2.21 -25.58
N THR A 9 -9.04 1.30 -25.85
CA THR A 9 -9.24 0.08 -25.05
C THR A 9 -8.03 -0.85 -25.17
N GLU A 10 -7.49 -1.07 -26.37
CA GLU A 10 -6.33 -1.93 -26.56
C GLU A 10 -5.08 -1.34 -25.89
N GLU A 11 -4.81 -0.05 -26.08
CA GLU A 11 -3.67 0.63 -25.44
C GLU A 11 -3.75 0.58 -23.91
N ARG A 12 -4.96 0.67 -23.35
CA ARG A 12 -5.16 0.50 -21.90
C ARG A 12 -4.87 -0.93 -21.45
N ALA A 13 -5.25 -1.94 -22.23
CA ALA A 13 -4.95 -3.33 -21.93
C ALA A 13 -3.43 -3.60 -22.00
N ILE A 14 -2.74 -3.09 -23.02
CA ILE A 14 -1.29 -3.21 -23.20
C ILE A 14 -0.55 -2.58 -22.01
N SER A 15 -0.87 -1.32 -21.69
CA SER A 15 -0.21 -0.59 -20.60
C SER A 15 -0.46 -1.23 -19.23
N THR A 16 -1.67 -1.75 -18.98
CA THR A 16 -2.01 -2.45 -17.74
C THR A 16 -1.23 -3.76 -17.61
N ARG A 17 -1.16 -4.58 -18.68
CA ARG A 17 -0.36 -5.82 -18.69
C ARG A 17 1.13 -5.54 -18.44
N ALA A 18 1.66 -4.50 -19.07
CA ALA A 18 3.05 -4.09 -18.86
C ALA A 18 3.32 -3.63 -17.42
N TRP A 19 2.36 -2.93 -16.80
CA TRP A 19 2.46 -2.54 -15.40
C TRP A 19 2.41 -3.76 -14.48
N GLN A 20 1.43 -4.65 -14.65
CA GLN A 20 1.33 -5.89 -13.87
C GLN A 20 2.65 -6.68 -13.91
N SER A 21 3.19 -6.88 -15.12
CA SER A 21 4.48 -7.53 -15.34
C SER A 21 5.64 -6.89 -14.55
N ARG A 22 5.72 -5.56 -14.51
CA ARG A 22 6.72 -4.85 -13.69
C ARG A 22 6.44 -5.01 -12.20
N TRP A 23 5.17 -5.01 -11.81
CA TRP A 23 4.73 -5.12 -10.43
C TRP A 23 5.10 -6.47 -9.82
N ASP A 24 4.94 -7.54 -10.59
CA ASP A 24 5.26 -8.91 -10.19
C ASP A 24 6.77 -9.14 -10.05
N ARG A 25 7.58 -8.54 -10.93
CA ARG A 25 9.04 -8.71 -10.95
C ARG A 25 9.81 -7.76 -10.04
N SER A 26 9.20 -6.67 -9.60
CA SER A 26 9.88 -5.67 -8.78
C SER A 26 10.28 -6.30 -7.43
N PRO A 27 11.53 -6.12 -6.95
CA PRO A 27 11.89 -6.52 -5.59
C PRO A 27 11.35 -5.54 -4.53
N ASN A 28 10.92 -4.34 -4.95
CA ASN A 28 10.45 -3.28 -4.04
C ASN A 28 8.94 -3.40 -3.80
N GLY A 29 8.47 -2.99 -2.62
CA GLY A 29 7.04 -2.92 -2.31
C GLY A 29 6.35 -4.29 -2.23
N ARG A 30 7.06 -5.36 -1.85
CA ARG A 30 6.50 -6.72 -1.78
C ARG A 30 5.36 -6.86 -0.78
N TRP A 31 5.41 -6.09 0.29
CA TRP A 31 4.29 -5.97 1.23
C TRP A 31 3.04 -5.44 0.53
N THR A 32 3.15 -4.31 -0.17
CA THR A 32 2.04 -3.72 -0.92
C THR A 32 1.56 -4.66 -2.02
N HIS A 33 2.47 -5.40 -2.69
CA HIS A 33 2.12 -6.38 -3.72
C HIS A 33 1.29 -7.53 -3.15
N ARG A 34 1.64 -8.02 -1.95
CA ARG A 34 0.85 -9.05 -1.26
C ARG A 34 -0.59 -8.63 -1.00
N LEU A 35 -0.83 -7.34 -0.72
CA LEU A 35 -2.17 -6.78 -0.51
C LEU A 35 -2.87 -6.46 -1.83
N LEU A 36 -2.12 -5.95 -2.81
CA LEU A 36 -2.63 -5.44 -4.08
C LEU A 36 -1.96 -6.18 -5.26
N PRO A 37 -2.22 -7.48 -5.45
CA PRO A 37 -1.51 -8.27 -6.45
C PRO A 37 -1.95 -7.96 -7.88
N ASP A 38 -3.24 -7.66 -8.09
CA ASP A 38 -3.83 -7.43 -9.42
C ASP A 38 -4.11 -5.95 -9.67
N VAL A 39 -3.24 -5.31 -10.44
CA VAL A 39 -3.35 -3.91 -10.86
C VAL A 39 -4.64 -3.65 -11.65
N GLY A 40 -5.02 -4.56 -12.54
CA GLY A 40 -6.21 -4.41 -13.39
C GLY A 40 -7.48 -4.39 -12.56
N HIS A 41 -7.57 -5.28 -11.58
CA HIS A 41 -8.67 -5.29 -10.62
C HIS A 41 -8.77 -3.95 -9.89
N TRP A 42 -7.67 -3.44 -9.33
CA TRP A 42 -7.67 -2.16 -8.59
C TRP A 42 -8.02 -0.95 -9.45
N LEU A 43 -7.61 -0.94 -10.72
CA LEU A 43 -7.96 0.13 -11.68
C LEU A 43 -9.44 0.11 -12.10
N SER A 44 -10.13 -1.01 -11.92
CA SER A 44 -11.56 -1.15 -12.24
C SER A 44 -12.48 -0.68 -11.09
N ARG A 45 -11.92 -0.53 -9.88
CA ARG A 45 -12.66 -0.10 -8.70
C ARG A 45 -12.73 1.43 -8.64
N PRO A 46 -13.71 1.99 -7.92
CA PRO A 46 -13.68 3.40 -7.56
C PRO A 46 -12.38 3.76 -6.83
N PRO A 47 -11.92 5.02 -6.91
CA PRO A 47 -10.75 5.46 -6.16
C PRO A 47 -10.86 5.09 -4.68
N LEU A 48 -9.81 4.47 -4.13
CA LEU A 48 -9.73 4.19 -2.70
C LEU A 48 -9.63 5.49 -1.92
N GLY A 49 -10.44 5.63 -0.87
CA GLY A 49 -10.28 6.67 0.13
C GLY A 49 -9.04 6.40 0.97
N LEU A 50 -7.87 6.82 0.50
CA LEU A 50 -6.61 6.63 1.21
C LEU A 50 -6.52 7.61 2.38
N THR A 51 -6.60 7.09 3.60
CA THR A 51 -6.31 7.86 4.83
C THR A 51 -4.81 7.86 5.12
N TYR A 52 -4.33 8.80 5.94
CA TYR A 52 -2.93 8.86 6.37
C TYR A 52 -2.44 7.51 6.92
N HIS A 53 -3.22 6.89 7.82
CA HIS A 53 -2.87 5.61 8.43
C HIS A 53 -2.87 4.46 7.43
N LEU A 54 -3.81 4.43 6.48
CA LEU A 54 -3.87 3.41 5.44
C LEU A 54 -2.67 3.51 4.50
N THR A 55 -2.27 4.72 4.11
CA THR A 55 -1.08 4.94 3.27
C THR A 55 0.20 4.50 3.98
N GLN A 56 0.33 4.77 5.29
CA GLN A 56 1.45 4.29 6.09
C GLN A 56 1.49 2.75 6.14
N ALA A 57 0.34 2.12 6.40
CA ALA A 57 0.25 0.66 6.39
C ALA A 57 0.61 0.07 5.02
N LEU A 58 0.08 0.61 3.92
CA LEU A 58 0.36 0.13 2.56
C LEU A 58 1.82 0.29 2.15
N SER A 59 2.50 1.33 2.63
CA SER A 59 3.93 1.57 2.37
C SER A 59 4.86 0.81 3.33
N GLY A 60 4.32 0.11 4.33
CA GLY A 60 5.10 -0.60 5.34
C GLY A 60 5.69 0.31 6.42
N HIS A 61 5.21 1.56 6.53
CA HIS A 61 5.60 2.47 7.60
C HIS A 61 4.83 2.18 8.88
N GLY A 62 5.57 2.09 9.98
CA GLY A 62 5.06 1.77 11.30
C GLY A 62 4.23 2.89 11.93
N CYS A 63 3.80 2.63 13.16
CA CYS A 63 3.08 3.62 13.94
C CYS A 63 4.03 4.77 14.32
N PHE A 64 3.75 5.99 13.85
CA PHE A 64 4.59 7.17 14.08
C PHE A 64 4.50 7.74 15.51
N ARG A 65 3.90 6.98 16.43
CA ARG A 65 3.50 7.45 17.77
C ARG A 65 4.68 7.77 18.66
N LYS A 66 5.79 7.02 18.54
CA LYS A 66 7.04 7.39 19.21
C LYS A 66 7.51 8.79 18.80
N TYR A 67 7.55 9.09 17.50
CA TYR A 67 7.93 10.42 17.02
C TYR A 67 6.95 11.50 17.50
N LEU A 68 5.65 11.20 17.53
CA LEU A 68 4.65 12.15 18.03
C LEU A 68 4.83 12.43 19.53
N HIS A 69 5.11 11.39 20.32
CA HIS A 69 5.42 11.54 21.74
C HIS A 69 6.70 12.36 21.97
N ASP A 70 7.77 12.08 21.21
CA ASP A 70 9.03 12.84 21.27
C ASP A 70 8.86 14.33 20.86
N ARG A 71 7.69 14.72 20.34
CA ARG A 71 7.31 16.09 19.97
C ARG A 71 6.16 16.65 20.82
N ASP A 72 5.83 16.00 21.93
CA ASP A 72 4.72 16.35 22.84
C ASP A 72 3.33 16.38 22.15
N ARG A 73 3.15 15.56 21.10
CA ARG A 73 1.91 15.43 20.32
C ARG A 73 1.16 14.13 20.57
N ALA A 74 1.68 13.26 21.42
CA ALA A 74 1.02 12.04 21.88
C ALA A 74 1.31 11.83 23.35
N VAL A 75 0.34 11.27 24.08
CA VAL A 75 0.46 10.98 25.52
C VAL A 75 1.55 9.93 25.80
N ASP A 76 1.77 9.03 24.85
CA ASP A 76 2.73 7.94 24.97
C ASP A 76 3.35 7.56 23.62
N SER A 77 4.44 6.80 23.67
CA SER A 77 5.15 6.28 22.50
C SER A 77 4.62 4.92 22.02
N TYR A 78 3.57 4.38 22.66
CA TYR A 78 3.05 3.05 22.38
C TYR A 78 2.13 3.04 21.15
N CYS A 79 2.26 1.98 20.35
CA CYS A 79 1.36 1.72 19.23
C CYS A 79 0.01 1.23 19.78
N THR A 80 -1.08 1.93 19.45
CA THR A 80 -2.45 1.58 19.90
C THR A 80 -2.90 0.18 19.44
N TYR A 81 -2.34 -0.32 18.34
CA TYR A 81 -2.67 -1.64 17.79
C TYR A 81 -1.74 -2.75 18.28
N CYS A 82 -0.48 -2.40 18.56
CA CYS A 82 0.59 -3.37 18.81
C CYS A 82 0.87 -3.56 20.31
N MET A 83 0.37 -2.65 21.15
CA MET A 83 0.65 -2.55 22.59
C MET A 83 2.15 -2.60 22.94
N SER A 84 2.99 -2.16 22.00
CA SER A 84 4.45 -2.10 22.12
C SER A 84 4.93 -0.71 21.71
N VAL A 85 6.16 -0.34 22.09
CA VAL A 85 6.77 0.92 21.66
C VAL A 85 6.74 0.96 20.14
N ALA A 86 6.09 1.99 19.60
CA ALA A 86 5.76 2.06 18.19
C ALA A 86 7.04 2.12 17.33
N PRO A 87 7.35 1.08 16.54
CA PRO A 87 8.48 1.15 15.62
C PRO A 87 8.13 2.08 14.47
N ILE A 88 9.13 2.79 13.94
CA ILE A 88 8.96 3.70 12.80
C ILE A 88 8.64 2.90 11.52
N VAL A 89 8.98 1.61 11.48
CA VAL A 89 8.77 0.70 10.34
C VAL A 89 7.98 -0.51 10.84
N PHE A 90 6.97 -0.96 10.10
CA PHE A 90 6.29 -2.21 10.44
C PHE A 90 7.22 -3.38 10.12
N ASN A 91 7.48 -4.25 11.10
CA ASN A 91 8.15 -5.52 10.84
C ASN A 91 7.14 -6.51 10.23
N ILE A 92 7.44 -6.99 9.02
CA ILE A 92 6.61 -7.89 8.22
C ILE A 92 6.30 -9.20 8.99
N SER A 93 7.18 -9.66 9.88
CA SER A 93 6.94 -10.85 10.70
C SER A 93 5.91 -10.65 11.82
N SER A 94 5.64 -9.41 12.24
CA SER A 94 4.68 -9.13 13.31
C SER A 94 3.24 -9.01 12.82
N VAL A 95 3.01 -8.88 11.51
CA VAL A 95 1.67 -8.69 10.92
C VAL A 95 0.96 -10.03 10.69
N GLN A 96 1.68 -11.16 10.65
CA GLN A 96 1.07 -12.50 10.54
C GLN A 96 0.17 -12.87 11.74
N HIS A 97 0.24 -12.14 12.85
CA HIS A 97 -0.62 -12.37 14.02
C HIS A 97 -1.93 -11.57 13.98
N TYR A 98 -2.12 -10.69 13.00
CA TYR A 98 -3.25 -9.74 12.95
C TYR A 98 -4.15 -9.89 11.71
N LEU A 99 -3.91 -10.92 10.87
CA LEU A 99 -4.80 -11.40 9.82
C LEU A 99 -4.95 -12.91 9.93
#